data_AF-A0A8T1FF92-F1
#
_entry.id   AF-A0A8T1FF92-F1
#
_cell.length_a   1.000
_cell.length_b   1.000
_cell.length_c   1.000
_cell.angle_alpha   90.00
_cell.angle_beta   90.00
_cell.angle_gamma   90.00
#
_symmetry.space_group_name_H-M   'P 1'
#
loop_
_entity.id
_entity.type
_entity.pdbx_description
1 polymer ?
#
loop_
_entity_poly.entity_id
_entity_poly.type
_entity_poly.pdbx_seq_one_letter_code
_entity_poly.pdbx_strand_id
1 'polypeptide(L)'
;MAGDDDVINLAWKKAFAALTVRLALAVAKTITVQDRASIAAAIIIPKMLYVARHAWPTGELIREADWRIRNSIWNSCFAMPVWAPRGWIRAEIAEMAPANGGIAAPNIKTELVALAAMTVGGWTLTTKPLQRVTARIMQGLAAETNSHLTPSSM
;
A
#
# COMPACT_ATOMS: atom_id res chain seq x y z
N MET A 1 20.61 -7.28 -17.50
CA MET A 1 20.04 -6.47 -16.40
C MET A 1 18.84 -7.20 -15.76
N ALA A 2 18.97 -8.50 -15.42
CA ALA A 2 17.88 -9.29 -14.82
C ALA A 2 17.94 -9.35 -13.28
N GLY A 3 19.02 -8.83 -12.66
CA GLY A 3 19.25 -9.02 -11.23
C GLY A 3 18.43 -8.11 -10.30
N ASP A 4 18.00 -6.93 -10.76
CA ASP A 4 17.37 -5.95 -9.88
C ASP A 4 15.89 -6.27 -9.62
N ASP A 5 15.17 -6.69 -10.67
CA ASP A 5 13.78 -7.19 -10.55
C ASP A 5 13.69 -8.44 -9.68
N ASP A 6 14.68 -9.34 -9.77
CA ASP A 6 14.77 -10.53 -8.92
C ASP A 6 14.97 -10.16 -7.44
N VAL A 7 15.80 -9.15 -7.15
CA VAL A 7 16.04 -8.67 -5.79
C VAL A 7 14.79 -8.00 -5.20
N ILE A 8 14.09 -7.18 -5.98
CA ILE A 8 12.82 -6.56 -5.58
C ILE A 8 11.79 -7.65 -5.26
N ASN A 9 11.58 -8.59 -6.20
CA ASN A 9 10.67 -9.70 -6.01
C ASN A 9 11.02 -10.54 -4.77
N LEU A 10 12.29 -10.82 -4.55
CA LEU A 10 12.75 -11.57 -3.38
C LEU A 10 12.48 -10.82 -2.07
N ALA A 11 12.73 -9.51 -2.02
CA ALA A 11 12.49 -8.69 -0.84
C ALA A 11 11.00 -8.69 -0.46
N TRP A 12 10.10 -8.52 -1.44
CA TRP A 12 8.66 -8.54 -1.24
C TRP A 12 8.15 -9.94 -0.84
N LYS A 13 8.62 -11.01 -1.49
CA LYS A 13 8.27 -12.39 -1.13
C LYS A 13 8.69 -12.72 0.31
N LYS A 14 9.89 -12.30 0.74
CA LYS A 14 10.35 -12.45 2.13
C LYS A 14 9.45 -11.68 3.10
N ALA A 15 9.02 -10.47 2.73
CA ALA A 15 8.11 -9.69 3.55
C ALA A 15 6.74 -10.36 3.68
N PHE A 16 6.21 -10.92 2.59
CA PHE A 16 4.97 -11.69 2.63
C PHE A 16 5.08 -12.91 3.54
N ALA A 17 6.14 -13.71 3.41
CA ALA A 17 6.37 -14.88 4.25
C ALA A 17 6.46 -14.49 5.75
N ALA A 18 7.20 -13.43 6.07
CA ALA A 18 7.30 -12.94 7.44
C ALA A 18 5.95 -12.47 8.01
N LEU A 19 5.09 -11.85 7.19
CA LEU A 19 3.74 -11.47 7.60
C LEU A 19 2.82 -12.67 7.75
N THR A 20 2.88 -13.66 6.86
CA THR A 20 2.10 -14.90 7.00
C THR A 20 2.34 -15.55 8.35
N VAL A 21 3.61 -15.69 8.77
CA VAL A 21 3.96 -16.27 10.08
C VAL A 21 3.46 -15.39 11.23
N ARG A 22 3.68 -14.07 11.18
CA ARG A 22 3.24 -13.15 12.24
C ARG A 22 1.72 -13.12 12.39
N LEU A 23 0.99 -13.13 11.28
CA LEU A 23 -0.45 -13.05 11.27
C LEU A 23 -1.11 -14.38 11.62
N ALA A 24 -0.51 -15.53 11.31
CA ALA A 24 -1.02 -16.82 11.77
C ALA A 24 -1.14 -16.86 13.31
N LEU A 25 -0.19 -16.25 14.02
CA LEU A 25 -0.23 -16.11 15.47
C LEU A 25 -1.30 -15.10 15.94
N ALA A 26 -1.51 -14.02 15.18
CA ALA A 26 -2.49 -12.99 15.50
C ALA A 26 -3.93 -13.45 15.24
N VAL A 27 -4.16 -14.20 14.17
CA VAL A 27 -5.49 -14.68 13.71
C VAL A 27 -6.16 -15.58 14.73
N ALA A 28 -5.39 -16.35 15.50
CA ALA A 28 -5.90 -17.15 16.61
C ALA A 28 -6.62 -16.31 17.70
N LYS A 29 -6.49 -14.97 17.67
CA LYS A 29 -7.10 -14.03 18.62
C LYS A 29 -8.07 -13.02 17.98
N THR A 30 -8.28 -13.04 16.66
CA THR A 30 -9.09 -12.01 15.97
C THR A 30 -10.52 -12.47 15.72
N ILE A 31 -11.50 -11.69 16.19
CA ILE A 31 -12.92 -12.08 16.16
C ILE A 31 -13.66 -11.39 15.01
N THR A 32 -13.40 -10.10 14.73
CA THR A 32 -14.20 -9.34 13.74
C THR A 32 -13.40 -8.88 12.51
N VAL A 33 -14.12 -8.58 11.42
CA VAL A 33 -13.54 -7.95 10.20
C VAL A 33 -12.90 -6.61 10.53
N GLN A 34 -13.53 -5.81 11.41
CA GLN A 34 -13.04 -4.50 11.80
C GLN A 34 -11.70 -4.58 12.54
N ASP A 35 -11.56 -5.56 13.44
CA ASP A 35 -10.29 -5.81 14.13
C ASP A 35 -9.20 -6.23 13.13
N ARG A 36 -9.55 -7.09 12.17
CA ARG A 36 -8.61 -7.53 11.12
C ARG A 36 -8.19 -6.39 10.20
N ALA A 37 -9.09 -5.47 9.86
CA ALA A 37 -8.76 -4.24 9.12
C ALA A 37 -7.80 -3.35 9.92
N SER A 38 -8.05 -3.18 11.22
CA SER A 38 -7.19 -2.42 12.13
C SER A 38 -5.80 -3.07 12.26
N ILE A 39 -5.73 -4.40 12.35
CA ILE A 39 -4.48 -5.16 12.37
C ILE A 39 -3.74 -5.05 11.04
N ALA A 40 -4.45 -5.11 9.90
CA ALA A 40 -3.83 -4.91 8.60
C ALA A 40 -3.19 -3.51 8.52
N ALA A 41 -3.88 -2.47 8.98
CA ALA A 41 -3.36 -1.12 9.03
C ALA A 41 -2.17 -0.98 9.98
N ALA A 42 -2.19 -1.64 11.14
CA ALA A 42 -1.15 -1.54 12.16
C ALA A 42 0.08 -2.44 11.91
N ILE A 43 -0.07 -3.55 11.19
CA ILE A 43 0.97 -4.59 11.03
C ILE A 43 1.39 -4.77 9.58
N ILE A 44 0.43 -4.95 8.66
CA ILE A 44 0.74 -5.27 7.26
C ILE A 44 1.29 -4.04 6.55
N ILE A 45 0.58 -2.91 6.61
CA ILE A 45 0.96 -1.68 5.90
C ILE A 45 2.36 -1.20 6.32
N PRO A 46 2.71 -1.07 7.62
CA PRO A 46 4.03 -0.58 7.99
C PRO A 46 5.16 -1.49 7.49
N LYS A 47 4.94 -2.81 7.48
CA LYS A 47 5.93 -3.76 6.95
C LYS A 47 6.09 -3.63 5.44
N MET A 48 5.00 -3.44 4.70
CA MET A 48 5.02 -3.22 3.26
C MET A 48 5.70 -1.90 2.90
N LEU A 49 5.34 -0.81 3.58
CA LEU A 49 5.95 0.50 3.37
C LEU A 49 7.43 0.52 3.74
N TYR A 50 7.86 -0.25 4.75
CA TYR A 50 9.28 -0.42 5.05
C TYR A 50 10.04 -1.02 3.86
N VAL A 51 9.49 -2.08 3.24
CA VAL A 51 10.14 -2.73 2.10
C VAL A 51 10.11 -1.81 0.88
N ALA A 52 8.99 -1.13 0.63
CA ALA A 52 8.82 -0.20 -0.49
C ALA A 52 9.85 0.94 -0.48
N ARG A 53 10.30 1.40 0.69
CA ARG A 53 11.37 2.41 0.82
C ARG A 53 12.72 1.95 0.25
N HIS A 54 12.96 0.64 0.22
CA HIS A 54 14.23 0.05 -0.20
C HIS A 54 14.14 -0.69 -1.53
N ALA A 55 12.97 -1.24 -1.85
CA ALA A 55 12.68 -1.98 -3.06
C ALA A 55 11.26 -1.61 -3.51
N TRP A 56 11.16 -0.62 -4.40
CA TRP A 56 9.88 -0.14 -4.88
C TRP A 56 9.15 -1.24 -5.66
N PRO A 57 7.85 -1.50 -5.40
CA PRO A 57 7.16 -2.64 -6.01
C PRO A 57 6.81 -2.41 -7.48
N THR A 58 6.74 -3.52 -8.22
CA THR A 58 6.10 -3.56 -9.54
C THR A 58 4.58 -3.58 -9.40
N GLY A 59 3.85 -3.26 -10.49
CA GLY A 59 2.38 -3.31 -10.50
C GLY A 59 1.81 -4.68 -10.12
N GLU A 60 2.51 -5.76 -10.45
CA GLU A 60 2.12 -7.13 -10.08
C GLU A 60 2.24 -7.37 -8.57
N LEU A 61 3.34 -6.93 -7.95
CA LEU A 61 3.54 -7.03 -6.50
C LEU A 61 2.53 -6.19 -5.72
N ILE A 62 2.18 -5.01 -6.24
CA ILE A 62 1.12 -4.16 -5.66
C ILE A 62 -0.22 -4.91 -5.70
N ARG A 63 -0.56 -5.52 -6.83
CA ARG A 63 -1.80 -6.30 -6.99
C ARG A 63 -1.82 -7.51 -6.04
N GLU A 64 -0.71 -8.24 -5.93
CA GLU A 64 -0.57 -9.34 -4.98
C GLU A 64 -0.74 -8.88 -3.54
N ALA A 65 -0.09 -7.77 -3.15
CA ALA A 65 -0.20 -7.22 -1.81
C ALA A 65 -1.64 -6.83 -1.47
N ASP A 66 -2.34 -6.13 -2.39
CA ASP A 66 -3.75 -5.76 -2.23
C ASP A 66 -4.63 -7.01 -2.04
N TRP A 67 -4.44 -8.06 -2.85
CA TRP A 67 -5.19 -9.30 -2.72
C TRP A 67 -4.94 -10.01 -1.40
N ARG A 68 -3.69 -10.06 -0.94
CA ARG A 68 -3.32 -10.66 0.36
C ARG A 68 -3.91 -9.87 1.54
N ILE A 69 -3.90 -8.53 1.47
CA ILE A 69 -4.51 -7.66 2.48
C ILE A 69 -6.01 -7.95 2.57
N ARG A 70 -6.71 -7.93 1.44
CA ARG A 70 -8.15 -8.24 1.38
C ARG A 70 -8.43 -9.65 1.91
N ASN A 71 -7.65 -10.64 1.51
CA ASN A 71 -7.80 -12.01 1.99
C ASN A 71 -7.60 -12.11 3.52
N SER A 72 -6.66 -11.33 4.07
CA SER A 72 -6.44 -11.27 5.51
C SER A 72 -7.60 -10.62 6.27
N ILE A 73 -8.24 -9.61 5.70
CA ILE A 73 -9.38 -8.93 6.33
C ILE A 73 -10.63 -9.81 6.29
N TRP A 74 -10.88 -10.46 5.16
CA TRP A 74 -12.14 -11.19 4.94
C TRP A 74 -12.09 -12.65 5.37
N ASN A 75 -11.00 -13.35 5.04
CA ASN A 75 -10.85 -14.79 5.29
C ASN A 75 -9.88 -15.09 6.43
N SER A 76 -9.39 -14.06 7.15
CA SER A 76 -8.40 -14.20 8.23
C SER A 76 -7.12 -14.93 7.78
N CYS A 77 -6.75 -14.81 6.50
CA CYS A 77 -5.62 -15.52 5.93
C CYS A 77 -4.77 -14.59 5.04
N PHE A 78 -3.51 -14.39 5.42
CA PHE A 78 -2.56 -13.62 4.62
C PHE A 78 -1.81 -14.51 3.63
N ALA A 79 -2.54 -14.92 2.59
CA ALA A 79 -2.03 -15.73 1.49
C ALA A 79 -2.59 -15.23 0.16
N MET A 80 -1.92 -15.56 -0.95
CA MET A 80 -2.47 -15.31 -2.28
C MET A 80 -3.72 -16.19 -2.45
N PRO A 81 -4.90 -15.60 -2.70
CA PRO A 81 -6.12 -16.36 -2.88
C PRO A 81 -6.17 -17.01 -4.27
N VAL A 82 -6.88 -18.13 -4.40
CA VAL A 82 -7.08 -18.83 -5.69
C VAL A 82 -7.88 -17.97 -6.68
N TRP A 83 -8.79 -17.15 -6.16
CA TRP A 83 -9.59 -16.19 -6.91
C TRP A 83 -9.50 -14.83 -6.24
N ALA A 84 -9.83 -13.74 -6.96
CA ALA A 84 -9.91 -12.42 -6.36
C ALA A 84 -10.80 -12.48 -5.09
N PRO A 85 -10.33 -11.99 -3.92
CA PRO A 85 -11.12 -12.03 -2.70
C PRO A 85 -12.49 -11.42 -2.94
N ARG A 86 -13.56 -12.11 -2.53
CA ARG A 86 -14.91 -11.58 -2.62
C ARG A 86 -15.02 -10.37 -1.69
N GLY A 87 -14.89 -9.17 -2.24
CA GLY A 87 -15.24 -7.93 -1.56
C GLY A 87 -16.73 -7.72 -1.75
N TRP A 88 -17.53 -7.95 -0.71
CA TRP A 88 -18.96 -7.64 -0.76
C TRP A 88 -19.23 -6.12 -0.88
N ILE A 89 -18.18 -5.31 -0.68
CA ILE A 89 -18.22 -3.86 -0.61
C ILE A 89 -17.20 -3.30 -1.63
N ARG A 90 -17.58 -2.24 -2.36
CA ARG A 90 -16.67 -1.50 -3.25
C ARG A 90 -15.44 -1.05 -2.46
N ALA A 91 -14.25 -1.08 -3.06
CA ALA A 91 -13.01 -0.72 -2.37
C ALA A 91 -13.11 0.66 -1.70
N GLU A 92 -13.69 1.63 -2.40
CA GLU A 92 -13.95 2.98 -1.90
C GLU A 92 -14.71 2.97 -0.56
N ILE A 93 -15.77 2.15 -0.45
CA ILE A 93 -16.60 2.09 0.76
C ILE A 93 -15.87 1.34 1.88
N ALA A 94 -15.11 0.29 1.56
CA ALA A 94 -14.33 -0.45 2.57
C ALA A 94 -13.24 0.43 3.22
N GLU A 95 -12.63 1.33 2.42
CA GLU A 95 -11.61 2.28 2.87
C GLU A 95 -12.18 3.40 3.76
N MET A 96 -13.48 3.69 3.68
CA MET A 96 -14.10 4.73 4.51
C MET A 96 -14.01 4.39 6.00
N ALA A 97 -13.92 5.42 6.83
CA ALA A 97 -13.95 5.27 8.28
C ALA A 97 -15.27 4.59 8.74
N PRO A 98 -15.28 3.86 9.86
CA PRO A 98 -16.49 3.27 10.43
C PRO A 98 -17.63 4.27 10.65
N ALA A 99 -17.29 5.51 11.00
CA ALA A 99 -18.26 6.61 11.14
C ALA A 99 -19.06 6.91 9.85
N ASN A 100 -18.49 6.57 8.68
CA ASN A 100 -19.10 6.80 7.37
C ASN A 100 -19.59 5.50 6.72
N GLY A 101 -19.75 4.42 7.49
CA GLY A 101 -20.27 3.13 7.01
C GLY A 101 -19.22 2.21 6.36
N GLY A 102 -17.93 2.56 6.43
CA GLY A 102 -16.84 1.69 5.99
C GLY A 102 -16.22 0.87 7.12
N ILE A 103 -15.06 0.27 6.86
CA ILE A 103 -14.32 -0.51 7.86
C ILE A 103 -12.88 0.00 8.08
N ALA A 104 -12.53 1.14 7.50
CA ALA A 104 -11.18 1.68 7.43
C ALA A 104 -10.16 0.63 6.92
N ALA A 105 -10.55 -0.13 5.89
CA ALA A 105 -9.64 -1.09 5.27
C ALA A 105 -8.46 -0.35 4.63
N PRO A 106 -7.21 -0.73 4.93
CA PRO A 106 -6.06 -0.08 4.32
C PRO A 106 -5.93 -0.43 2.83
N ASN A 107 -5.50 0.54 2.03
CA ASN A 107 -5.22 0.37 0.61
C ASN A 107 -3.74 0.61 0.31
N ILE A 108 -3.02 -0.44 -0.06
CA ILE A 108 -1.57 -0.36 -0.30
C ILE A 108 -1.19 0.62 -1.41
N LYS A 109 -2.04 0.84 -2.43
CA LYS A 109 -1.76 1.82 -3.50
C LYS A 109 -1.77 3.24 -2.94
N THR A 110 -2.81 3.58 -2.19
CA THR A 110 -2.96 4.89 -1.55
C THR A 110 -1.82 5.14 -0.57
N GLU A 111 -1.45 4.13 0.22
CA GLU A 111 -0.34 4.20 1.17
C GLU A 111 1.03 4.36 0.48
N LEU A 112 1.26 3.69 -0.64
CA LEU A 112 2.49 3.87 -1.43
C LEU A 112 2.57 5.26 -2.07
N VAL A 113 1.46 5.78 -2.60
CA VAL A 113 1.41 7.15 -3.13
C VAL A 113 1.68 8.16 -2.01
N ALA A 114 1.08 7.97 -0.84
CA ALA A 114 1.35 8.80 0.33
C ALA A 114 2.83 8.73 0.74
N LEU A 115 3.43 7.53 0.77
CA LEU A 115 4.86 7.35 1.07
C LEU A 115 5.75 8.10 0.08
N ALA A 116 5.46 8.01 -1.22
CA ALA A 116 6.21 8.72 -2.26
C ALA A 116 6.07 10.24 -2.08
N ALA A 117 4.85 10.74 -1.91
CA ALA A 117 4.58 12.16 -1.69
C ALA A 117 5.30 12.71 -0.45
N MET A 118 5.26 11.98 0.67
CA MET A 118 5.96 12.35 1.91
C MET A 118 7.48 12.35 1.73
N THR A 119 8.02 11.41 0.96
CA THR A 119 9.47 11.34 0.67
C THR A 119 9.92 12.53 -0.17
N VAL A 120 9.18 12.84 -1.25
CA VAL A 120 9.43 14.00 -2.11
C VAL A 120 9.26 15.31 -1.33
N GLY A 121 8.26 15.39 -0.47
CA GLY A 121 8.07 16.52 0.45
C GLY A 121 9.27 16.71 1.39
N GLY A 122 9.82 15.64 1.94
CA GLY A 122 11.04 15.72 2.75
C GLY A 122 12.26 16.23 1.96
N TRP A 123 12.36 15.90 0.68
CA TRP A 123 13.44 16.38 -0.19
C TRP A 123 13.37 17.87 -0.51
N THR A 124 12.23 18.54 -0.37
CA THR A 124 12.18 20.00 -0.54
C THR A 124 12.83 20.74 0.64
N LEU A 125 12.79 20.12 1.83
CA LEU A 125 13.29 20.69 3.08
C LEU A 125 14.77 20.36 3.34
N THR A 126 15.37 19.46 2.56
CA THR A 126 16.77 19.05 2.73
C THR A 126 17.77 20.14 2.32
N THR A 127 18.96 20.12 2.90
CA THR A 127 20.07 21.00 2.49
C THR A 127 20.76 20.54 1.21
N LYS A 128 20.56 19.27 0.81
CA LYS A 128 21.19 18.67 -0.38
C LYS A 128 20.60 19.27 -1.67
N PRO A 129 21.41 19.97 -2.51
CA PRO A 129 20.90 20.69 -3.68
C PRO A 129 20.18 19.80 -4.71
N LEU A 130 20.74 18.63 -5.02
CA LEU A 130 20.18 17.71 -6.01
C LEU A 130 18.78 17.24 -5.61
N GLN A 131 18.60 16.82 -4.35
CA GLN A 131 17.31 16.36 -3.83
C GLN A 131 16.24 17.46 -3.91
N ARG A 132 16.60 18.72 -3.61
CA ARG A 132 15.65 19.85 -3.74
C ARG A 132 15.21 20.09 -5.18
N VAL A 133 16.14 20.02 -6.13
CA VAL A 133 15.83 20.23 -7.56
C VAL A 133 14.94 19.10 -8.07
N THR A 134 15.29 17.85 -7.78
CA THR A 134 14.47 16.69 -8.16
C THR A 134 13.07 16.77 -7.56
N ALA A 135 12.95 17.16 -6.29
CA ALA A 135 11.66 17.30 -5.64
C ALA A 135 10.77 18.35 -6.30
N ARG A 136 11.34 19.52 -6.66
CA ARG A 136 10.59 20.56 -7.39
C ARG A 136 10.12 20.07 -8.75
N ILE A 137 10.96 19.34 -9.49
CA ILE A 137 10.59 18.78 -10.80
C ILE A 137 9.45 17.77 -10.63
N MET A 138 9.57 16.85 -9.68
CA MET A 138 8.52 15.84 -9.41
C MET A 138 7.19 16.48 -8.99
N GLN A 139 7.23 17.54 -8.18
CA GLN A 139 6.04 18.29 -7.81
C GLN A 139 5.41 19.04 -9.00
N GLY A 140 6.24 19.62 -9.87
CA GLY A 140 5.77 20.26 -11.11
C GLY A 140 5.10 19.26 -12.05
N LEU A 141 5.73 18.12 -12.31
CA LEU A 141 5.17 17.05 -13.15
C LEU A 141 3.86 16.49 -12.59
N ALA A 142 3.75 16.35 -11.26
CA ALA A 142 2.50 15.93 -10.63
C ALA A 142 1.38 16.98 -10.81
N ALA A 143 1.69 18.27 -10.72
CA ALA A 143 0.71 19.34 -10.96
C ALA A 143 0.22 19.37 -12.41
N GLU A 144 1.14 19.21 -13.38
CA GLU A 144 0.80 19.11 -14.81
C GLU A 144 -0.07 17.88 -15.11
N THR A 145 0.26 16.72 -14.54
CA THR A 145 -0.53 15.49 -14.74
C THR A 145 -1.97 15.66 -14.21
N ASN A 146 -2.15 16.35 -13.08
CA ASN A 146 -3.48 16.63 -12.52
C ASN A 146 -4.27 17.66 -13.33
N SER A 147 -3.62 18.57 -14.03
CA SER A 147 -4.30 19.54 -14.91
C SER A 147 -4.99 18.90 -16.12
N HIS A 148 -4.56 17.70 -16.54
CA HIS A 148 -5.22 16.92 -17.59
C HIS A 148 -6.42 16.10 -17.09
N LEU A 149 -6.65 16.03 -15.77
CA LEU A 149 -7.75 15.27 -15.15
C LEU A 149 -8.89 16.15 -14.64
N THR A 150 -8.69 17.46 -14.56
CA THR A 150 -9.78 18.41 -14.35
C THR A 150 -10.47 18.69 -15.68
N PRO A 151 -11.76 18.38 -15.88
CA PRO A 151 -12.47 18.94 -17.03
C PRO A 151 -12.48 20.46 -16.84
N SER A 152 -12.05 21.19 -17.86
CA SER A 152 -12.19 22.65 -17.89
C SER A 152 -13.62 23.00 -17.54
N SER A 153 -13.81 23.63 -16.37
CA SER A 153 -15.11 24.17 -15.99
C SER A 153 -15.49 25.24 -17.01
N MET A 154 -16.51 24.95 -17.81
CA MET A 154 -17.34 25.93 -18.50
C MET A 154 -18.68 25.98 -17.79
#